data_AF-A0A920QI26-F1
#
_entry.id   AF-A0A920QI26-F1
#
_cell.length_a   1.000
_cell.length_b   1.000
_cell.length_c   1.000
_cell.angle_alpha   90.00
_cell.angle_beta   90.00
_cell.angle_gamma   90.00
#
_symmetry.space_group_name_H-M   'P 1'
#
loop_
_entity.id
_entity.type
_entity.pdbx_description
1 polymer ?
#
loop_
_entity_poly.entity_id
_entity_poly.type
_entity_poly.pdbx_seq_one_letter_code
_entity_poly.pdbx_strand_id
1 'polypeptide(L)' 'MKCTIYHNQKCSKSRAALELLQSKGLEPTIIEYLKNPPTFDELEEIIIKLKFIQSS' A
#
# COMPACT_ATOMS: atom_id res chain seq x y z
N MET A 1 -6.42 -12.91 -6.67
CA MET A 1 -5.35 -12.49 -5.73
C MET A 1 -5.66 -11.04 -5.35
N LYS A 2 -5.94 -10.74 -4.06
CA LYS A 2 -6.30 -9.37 -3.64
C LYS A 2 -5.02 -8.61 -3.27
N CYS A 3 -4.68 -7.58 -4.04
CA CYS A 3 -3.56 -6.67 -3.75
C CYS A 3 -4.12 -5.42 -3.07
N THR A 4 -3.42 -4.87 -2.07
CA THR A 4 -3.81 -3.61 -1.42
C THR A 4 -2.74 -2.56 -1.70
N ILE A 5 -3.16 -1.37 -2.13
CA ILE A 5 -2.27 -0.24 -2.38
C ILE A 5 -2.60 0.91 -1.42
N TYR A 6 -1.61 1.29 -0.61
CA TYR A 6 -1.66 2.49 0.21
C TYR A 6 -1.33 3.69 -0.69
N HIS A 7 -2.37 4.40 -1.10
CA HIS A 7 -2.28 5.39 -2.17
C HIS A 7 -2.39 6.81 -1.62
N ASN A 8 -1.51 7.69 -2.12
CA ASN A 8 -1.62 9.14 -1.95
C ASN A 8 -1.86 9.81 -3.30
N GLN A 9 -3.04 10.42 -3.47
CA GLN A 9 -3.45 11.10 -4.70
C GLN A 9 -2.49 12.22 -5.13
N LYS A 10 -1.83 12.88 -4.17
CA LYS A 10 -0.88 13.97 -4.43
C LYS A 10 0.52 13.48 -4.82
N CYS A 11 0.80 12.18 -4.73
CA CYS A 11 2.11 11.61 -5.05
C CYS A 11 2.13 11.01 -6.46
N SER A 12 2.89 11.61 -7.39
CA SER A 12 2.98 11.13 -8.78
C SER A 12 3.45 9.69 -8.90
N LYS A 13 4.35 9.22 -8.02
CA LYS A 13 4.81 7.82 -7.99
C LYS A 13 3.70 6.86 -7.57
N SER A 14 2.87 7.28 -6.61
CA SER A 14 1.73 6.49 -6.13
C SER A 14 0.66 6.32 -7.22
N ARG A 15 0.45 7.35 -8.06
CA ARG A 15 -0.45 7.30 -9.23
C ARG A 15 0.09 6.35 -10.30
N ALA A 16 1.36 6.48 -10.67
CA ALA A 16 1.98 5.58 -11.64
C ALA A 16 1.91 4.10 -11.21
N ALA A 17 2.09 3.81 -9.92
CA ALA A 17 1.95 2.44 -9.40
C ALA A 17 0.52 1.91 -9.52
N LEU A 18 -0.50 2.74 -9.24
CA LEU A 18 -1.91 2.37 -9.40
C LEU A 18 -2.25 2.11 -10.87
N GLU A 19 -1.81 2.99 -11.79
CA GLU A 19 -2.02 2.83 -13.23
C GLU A 19 -1.35 1.56 -13.76
N LEU A 20 -0.15 1.23 -13.28
CA LEU A 20 0.55 0.00 -13.65
C LEU A 20 -0.22 -1.26 -13.20
N LEU A 21 -0.82 -1.25 -12.02
CA LEU A 21 -1.63 -2.35 -11.52
C LEU A 21 -2.89 -2.51 -12.38
N GLN A 22 -3.59 -1.41 -12.65
CA GLN A 22 -4.79 -1.41 -13.49
C GLN A 22 -4.49 -1.84 -14.93
N SER A 23 -3.37 -1.38 -15.51
CA SER A 23 -2.91 -1.78 -16.85
C SER A 23 -2.63 -3.28 -16.96
N LYS A 24 -2.29 -3.94 -15.84
CA LYS A 24 -2.12 -5.39 -15.75
C LYS A 24 -3.43 -6.14 -15.50
N GLY A 25 -4.57 -5.46 -15.50
CA GLY A 25 -5.88 -6.04 -15.19
C GLY A 25 -6.06 -6.42 -13.72
N LEU A 26 -5.24 -5.85 -12.83
CA LEU A 26 -5.38 -6.08 -11.39
C LEU A 26 -6.32 -5.02 -10.80
N GLU A 27 -7.21 -5.45 -9.93
CA GLU A 27 -8.09 -4.57 -9.15
C GLU A 27 -7.59 -4.51 -7.69
N PRO A 28 -6.64 -3.61 -7.36
CA PRO A 28 -6.17 -3.47 -6.01
C PRO A 28 -7.19 -2.74 -5.13
N THR A 29 -7.26 -3.11 -3.85
CA THR A 29 -7.94 -2.33 -2.83
C THR A 29 -7.13 -1.07 -2.56
N ILE A 30 -7.74 0.09 -2.79
CA ILE A 30 -7.09 1.40 -2.62
C ILE A 30 -7.38 1.89 -1.20
N ILE A 31 -6.34 2.10 -0.40
CA ILE A 31 -6.43 2.69 0.93
C ILE A 31 -5.76 4.07 0.92
N GLU A 32 -6.55 5.12 1.13
CA GLU A 32 -6.03 6.48 1.31
C GLU A 32 -5.46 6.65 2.73
N TYR A 33 -4.21 6.25 2.95
CA TYR A 33 -3.58 6.22 4.29
C TYR A 33 -3.56 7.58 5.01
N LEU A 34 -3.69 8.69 4.28
CA LEU A 34 -3.79 10.03 4.88
C LEU A 34 -5.17 10.32 5.47
N LYS A 35 -6.23 9.69 4.95
CA LYS A 35 -7.60 9.82 5.47
C LYS A 35 -7.92 8.69 6.45
N ASN A 36 -7.47 7.49 6.12
CA ASN A 36 -7.70 6.27 6.87
C ASN A 36 -6.32 5.70 7.25
N PRO A 37 -5.66 6.28 8.26
CA PRO A 37 -4.37 5.78 8.70
C PRO A 37 -4.51 4.35 9.22
N PRO A 38 -3.53 3.47 8.93
CA PRO A 38 -3.53 2.12 9.49
C PRO A 38 -3.40 2.19 11.01
N THR A 39 -3.97 1.19 11.67
CA THR A 39 -3.76 0.98 13.11
C THR A 39 -2.31 0.59 13.41
N PHE A 40 -1.93 0.59 14.69
CA PHE A 40 -0.59 0.19 15.11
C PHE A 40 -0.25 -1.24 14.64
N ASP A 41 -1.14 -2.20 14.88
CA ASP A 41 -0.98 -3.59 14.46
C ASP A 41 -0.82 -3.73 12.93
N GLU A 42 -1.64 -3.02 12.15
CA GLU A 42 -1.53 -3.03 10.68
C GLU A 42 -0.21 -2.41 10.20
N LEU A 43 0.25 -1.35 10.85
CA LEU A 43 1.51 -0.71 10.53
C LEU A 43 2.70 -1.62 10.86
N GLU A 44 2.65 -2.32 11.98
CA GLU A 44 3.65 -3.32 12.37
C GLU A 44 3.73 -4.44 11.32
N GLU A 45 2.58 -4.97 10.88
CA GLU A 45 2.54 -5.96 9.80
C GLU A 45 3.17 -5.45 8.49
N ILE A 46 2.90 -4.20 8.11
CA ILE A 46 3.49 -3.59 6.90
C ILE A 46 5.01 -3.52 7.05
N ILE A 47 5.50 -3.07 8.21
CA ILE A 47 6.92 -2.92 8.50
C ILE A 47 7.64 -4.27 8.47
N ILE A 48 7.02 -5.33 9.02
CA ILE A 48 7.53 -6.71 8.95
C ILE A 48 7.56 -7.20 7.50
N LYS A 49 6.50 -6.98 6.71
CA LYS A 49 6.43 -7.37 5.29
C LYS A 49 7.49 -6.66 4.44
N LEU A 50 7.80 -5.41 4.78
CA LEU A 50 8.88 -4.63 4.16
C LEU A 50 10.27 -4.97 4.70
N LYS A 51 10.37 -5.87 5.69
CA LYS A 51 11.62 -6.30 6.35
C LYS A 51 12.41 -5.15 6.98
N PHE A 52 11.71 -4.09 7.41
CA PHE A 52 12.34 -2.97 8.10
C PHE A 52 12.75 -3.32 9.53
N ILE A 53 12.06 -4.28 10.15
CA ILE A 53 12.43 -4.83 11.46
C ILE A 53 12.61 -6.34 11.26
N GLN A 54 13.86 -6.80 11.32
CA GLN A 54 14.16 -8.22 11.49
C GLN A 54 14.16 -8.50 12.99
N SER A 55 13.13 -9.20 13.48
CA SER A 55 13.27 -9.89 14.75
C SER A 55 14.36 -10.95 14.54
N SER A 56 15.46 -10.80 15.27
CA SER A 56 16.57 -11.77 15.31
C SER A 56 16.13 -13.08 15.93
#